data_AF-M2MDU4-F1
#
_entry.id   AF-M2MDU4-F1
#
_cell.length_a   1.000
_cell.length_b   1.000
_cell.length_c   1.000
_cell.angle_alpha   90.00
_cell.angle_beta   90.00
_cell.angle_gamma   90.00
#
_symmetry.space_group_name_H-M   'P 1'
#
loop_
_entity.id
_entity.type
_entity.pdbx_description
1 polymer ?
#
loop_
_entity_poly.entity_id
_entity_poly.type
_entity_poly.pdbx_seq_one_letter_code
_entity_poly.pdbx_strand_id
1 'polypeptide(L)'
;MGTGKKEAARRTRQGKDSDGMGNVRTKGENFYRSAKRVKTLNMYKSGGAERNARGEITKAAVFQSRDKPQARIEPHRKWFTNTRVISQDALSAFRGAVEEKMKDPYSYLLKQNKLPMSLIRDGKEKERKDGLVQHRAKIRIESEGFGETFGPKAQRKRPRLAVSSLADMAAASEKDFGAYAEKRQEEALATSSGQTDEQHDIPADSTQSAYADAGELTTAREPVFSKGQSKRIWNELYKVIDSSDVVLHVLDARDPLGTRCRSVEKYIREEAPHKHLLFILNKCDLVPTSVAAKWVRLLSRDHPTLAFHASLTNSFGKGTLISLLRQFSSLHTTRKQISVGFIGYPNTGKSSIINTLRKKKVCKTAPIPGETKVWQYITLMKRIYLIDCPGIVPPSVSDTPEELLLRGVVRVENVENPAQYVPAVLRVCERRHLERTYDSDKARTREAIRFLDALARKGGRLLRGGEADVDGVAKMVLNDFLRGRIPWFIPPPATAALESEGEDKADVGGLEVGRDEKLGFTHKKRKFEEMAKANEQANGLMEGADAVEDEEDDDENDEDDEDDDGFDGFDEDKEDVDAEGGVELVGGGSGPEDDEDDGDDNDDHGPSDDDPNDG
;
A
#
# COMPACT_ATOMS: atom_id res chain seq x y z
N MET A 1 57.76 -12.79 -8.07
CA MET A 1 56.44 -13.46 -8.13
C MET A 1 55.93 -13.66 -6.71
N GLY A 2 54.75 -13.12 -6.38
CA GLY A 2 54.30 -12.95 -4.99
C GLY A 2 54.09 -14.26 -4.23
N THR A 3 54.93 -14.52 -3.23
CA THR A 3 54.76 -15.61 -2.25
C THR A 3 53.59 -15.34 -1.30
N GLY A 4 53.28 -14.06 -1.03
CA GLY A 4 52.23 -13.63 -0.09
C GLY A 4 50.78 -13.68 -0.61
N LYS A 5 50.56 -13.72 -1.94
CA LYS A 5 49.21 -13.78 -2.57
C LYS A 5 48.84 -15.19 -3.03
N LYS A 6 49.30 -16.23 -2.31
CA LYS A 6 48.90 -17.62 -2.54
C LYS A 6 47.86 -18.03 -1.49
N GLU A 7 46.91 -18.86 -1.89
CA GLU A 7 45.88 -19.39 -0.97
C GLU A 7 46.48 -20.12 0.23
N ALA A 8 47.54 -20.92 0.01
CA ALA A 8 48.29 -21.57 1.08
C ALA A 8 48.83 -20.53 2.08
N ALA A 9 49.56 -19.51 1.60
CA ALA A 9 50.13 -18.47 2.46
C ALA A 9 49.06 -17.61 3.17
N ARG A 10 47.90 -17.38 2.54
CA ARG A 10 46.77 -16.68 3.19
C ARG A 10 46.23 -17.50 4.36
N ARG A 11 46.05 -18.81 4.17
CA ARG A 11 45.46 -19.70 5.18
C ARG A 11 46.36 -19.87 6.38
N THR A 12 47.66 -20.06 6.15
CA THR A 12 48.66 -20.05 7.23
C THR A 12 48.60 -18.74 8.02
N ARG A 13 48.44 -17.60 7.34
CA ARG A 13 48.31 -16.28 7.99
C ARG A 13 47.00 -16.11 8.76
N GLN A 14 45.90 -16.70 8.27
CA GLN A 14 44.58 -16.63 8.89
C GLN A 14 44.35 -17.72 9.94
N GLY A 15 45.35 -18.55 10.26
CA GLY A 15 45.21 -19.66 11.21
C GLY A 15 44.36 -20.84 10.72
N LYS A 16 43.77 -20.75 9.52
CA LYS A 16 42.85 -21.75 8.93
C LYS A 16 43.56 -22.92 8.23
N ASP A 17 44.80 -23.21 8.63
CA ASP A 17 45.60 -24.30 8.04
C ASP A 17 45.37 -25.66 8.74
N SER A 18 44.77 -25.67 9.94
CA SER A 18 44.80 -26.82 10.85
C SER A 18 43.47 -27.46 11.24
N ASP A 19 42.35 -27.17 10.56
CA ASP A 19 40.98 -27.67 10.89
C ASP A 19 40.79 -29.21 10.92
N GLY A 20 41.84 -30.03 10.80
CA GLY A 20 41.76 -31.50 10.83
C GLY A 20 41.02 -32.13 9.63
N MET A 21 40.23 -31.34 8.89
CA MET A 21 39.42 -31.69 7.73
C MET A 21 39.91 -30.98 6.46
N GLY A 22 41.21 -31.08 6.17
CA GLY A 22 41.82 -30.46 4.98
C GLY A 22 41.18 -30.85 3.63
N ASN A 23 40.38 -31.91 3.59
CA ASN A 23 39.70 -32.44 2.39
C ASN A 23 38.32 -31.80 2.12
N VAL A 24 37.72 -31.08 3.06
CA VAL A 24 36.35 -30.52 2.93
C VAL A 24 36.37 -29.10 2.31
N ARG A 25 37.30 -28.87 1.38
CA ARG A 25 37.50 -27.56 0.75
C ARG A 25 36.53 -27.37 -0.43
N THR A 26 35.83 -26.24 -0.44
CA THR A 26 34.89 -25.92 -1.54
C THR A 26 35.65 -25.26 -2.68
N LYS A 27 35.50 -25.78 -3.90
CA LYS A 27 36.15 -25.23 -5.10
C LYS A 27 35.70 -23.78 -5.34
N GLY A 28 36.66 -22.87 -5.51
CA GLY A 28 36.40 -21.45 -5.76
C GLY A 28 36.42 -20.55 -4.52
N GLU A 29 36.79 -21.10 -3.36
CA GLU A 29 37.14 -20.32 -2.18
C GLU A 29 38.40 -19.46 -2.45
N ASN A 30 38.34 -18.18 -2.08
CA ASN A 30 39.42 -17.23 -2.25
C ASN A 30 39.30 -16.08 -1.23
N PHE A 31 40.17 -15.06 -1.33
CA PHE A 31 40.21 -13.96 -0.36
C PHE A 31 38.86 -13.24 -0.20
N TYR A 32 38.06 -13.18 -1.27
CA TYR A 32 36.76 -12.48 -1.29
C TYR A 32 35.56 -13.40 -0.99
N ARG A 33 35.74 -14.72 -1.04
CA ARG A 33 34.63 -15.69 -1.00
C ARG A 33 34.97 -16.84 -0.07
N SER A 34 34.31 -16.86 1.07
CA SER A 34 34.28 -18.01 1.97
C SER A 34 33.53 -19.19 1.36
N ALA A 35 33.75 -20.38 1.91
CA ALA A 35 33.05 -21.60 1.48
C ALA A 35 31.51 -21.45 1.52
N LYS A 36 30.97 -20.82 2.57
CA LYS A 36 29.53 -20.50 2.69
C LYS A 36 29.06 -19.63 1.51
N ARG A 37 29.78 -18.54 1.21
CA ARG A 37 29.45 -17.62 0.10
C ARG A 37 29.55 -18.29 -1.27
N VAL A 38 30.54 -19.16 -1.48
CA VAL A 38 30.68 -19.94 -2.72
C VAL A 38 29.49 -20.89 -2.91
N LYS A 39 29.06 -21.61 -1.87
CA LYS A 39 27.88 -22.49 -1.93
C LYS A 39 26.61 -21.70 -2.31
N THR A 40 26.39 -20.53 -1.69
CA THR A 40 25.25 -19.66 -2.03
C THR A 40 25.31 -19.14 -3.47
N LEU A 41 26.48 -18.71 -3.95
CA LEU A 41 26.64 -18.25 -5.33
C LEU A 41 26.46 -19.37 -6.35
N ASN A 42 26.87 -20.59 -6.01
CA ASN A 42 26.70 -21.76 -6.87
C ASN A 42 25.22 -22.12 -7.04
N MET A 43 24.35 -21.84 -6.06
CA MET A 43 22.90 -22.04 -6.18
C MET A 43 22.30 -21.41 -7.45
N TYR A 44 22.77 -20.23 -7.86
CA TYR A 44 22.29 -19.54 -9.07
C TYR A 44 22.76 -20.21 -10.38
N LYS A 45 23.72 -21.14 -10.30
CA LYS A 45 24.32 -21.82 -11.46
C LYS A 45 24.00 -23.32 -11.50
N SER A 46 23.95 -23.97 -10.34
CA SER A 46 23.80 -25.41 -10.20
C SER A 46 22.36 -25.77 -9.86
N GLY A 47 21.51 -25.85 -10.90
CA GLY A 47 20.13 -26.33 -10.79
C GLY A 47 19.76 -27.38 -11.83
N GLY A 48 20.62 -27.62 -12.83
CA GLY A 48 20.37 -28.61 -13.88
C GLY A 48 20.68 -30.04 -13.43
N ALA A 49 20.02 -31.01 -14.07
CA ALA A 49 20.37 -32.42 -13.94
C ALA A 49 21.67 -32.73 -14.69
N GLU A 50 22.56 -33.52 -14.10
CA GLU A 50 23.77 -34.00 -14.77
C GLU A 50 23.44 -35.25 -15.58
N ARG A 51 24.00 -35.34 -16.79
CA ARG A 51 23.75 -36.44 -17.73
C ARG A 51 25.05 -37.04 -18.24
N ASN A 52 25.04 -38.34 -18.52
CA ASN A 52 26.13 -38.97 -19.24
C ASN A 52 26.06 -38.65 -20.75
N ALA A 53 27.06 -39.07 -21.52
CA ALA A 53 27.11 -38.86 -22.97
C ALA A 53 25.95 -39.53 -23.74
N ARG A 54 25.26 -40.51 -23.14
CA ARG A 54 24.07 -41.17 -23.71
C ARG A 54 22.78 -40.41 -23.40
N GLY A 55 22.84 -39.32 -22.65
CA GLY A 55 21.70 -38.50 -22.25
C GLY A 55 20.95 -39.01 -21.01
N GLU A 56 21.43 -40.07 -20.36
CA GLU A 56 20.85 -40.61 -19.13
C GLU A 56 21.27 -39.74 -17.94
N ILE A 57 20.31 -39.48 -17.04
CA ILE A 57 20.54 -38.64 -15.86
C ILE A 57 21.38 -39.41 -14.85
N THR A 58 22.61 -38.94 -14.60
CA THR A 58 23.52 -39.49 -13.57
C THR A 58 23.25 -38.88 -12.21
N LYS A 59 22.80 -37.62 -12.17
CA LYS A 59 22.41 -36.91 -10.95
C LYS A 59 21.20 -36.04 -11.23
N ALA A 60 20.12 -36.30 -10.51
CA ALA A 60 18.92 -35.49 -10.60
C ALA A 60 19.20 -34.04 -10.19
N ALA A 61 18.40 -33.12 -10.73
CA ALA A 61 18.42 -31.73 -10.31
C ALA A 61 18.07 -31.59 -8.82
N VAL A 62 18.51 -30.51 -8.20
CA VAL A 62 18.24 -30.23 -6.78
C VAL A 62 16.72 -30.16 -6.55
N PHE A 63 16.23 -30.85 -5.52
CA PHE A 63 14.80 -31.01 -5.20
C PHE A 63 13.97 -31.78 -6.24
N GLN A 64 14.59 -32.49 -7.19
CA GLN A 64 13.91 -33.31 -8.20
C GLN A 64 14.34 -34.80 -8.13
N SER A 65 14.60 -35.31 -6.93
CA SER A 65 14.83 -36.74 -6.76
C SER A 65 13.57 -37.52 -7.16
N ARG A 66 13.77 -38.64 -7.86
CA ARG A 66 12.69 -39.54 -8.29
C ARG A 66 12.46 -40.67 -7.28
N ASP A 67 13.25 -40.72 -6.22
CA ASP A 67 13.17 -41.74 -5.19
C ASP A 67 11.95 -41.51 -4.30
N LYS A 68 11.13 -42.55 -4.14
CA LYS A 68 9.96 -42.50 -3.26
C LYS A 68 10.40 -42.69 -1.81
N PRO A 69 10.19 -41.71 -0.91
CA PRO A 69 10.57 -41.87 0.49
C PRO A 69 9.64 -42.86 1.21
N GLN A 70 10.17 -43.54 2.22
CA GLN A 70 9.38 -44.35 3.13
C GLN A 70 8.70 -43.46 4.18
N ALA A 71 7.51 -42.96 3.85
CA ALA A 71 6.73 -42.09 4.73
C ALA A 71 5.94 -42.90 5.78
N ARG A 72 6.64 -43.49 6.77
CA ARG A 72 6.00 -44.11 7.95
C ARG A 72 6.07 -43.15 9.14
N ILE A 73 4.96 -42.98 9.84
CA ILE A 73 4.90 -42.24 11.11
C ILE A 73 4.98 -43.25 12.25
N GLU A 74 5.99 -43.12 13.10
CA GLU A 74 6.16 -44.02 14.24
C GLU A 74 5.08 -43.74 15.31
N PRO A 75 4.42 -44.78 15.85
CA PRO A 75 3.47 -44.60 16.93
C PRO A 75 4.20 -44.13 18.19
N HIS A 76 3.89 -42.91 18.65
CA HIS A 76 4.50 -42.30 19.82
C HIS A 76 3.45 -41.75 20.78
N ARG A 77 3.62 -41.94 22.10
CA ARG A 77 2.66 -41.43 23.10
C ARG A 77 2.53 -39.91 23.11
N LYS A 78 3.61 -39.19 22.76
CA LYS A 78 3.66 -37.72 22.60
C LYS A 78 2.61 -37.16 21.62
N TRP A 79 2.12 -37.96 20.66
CA TRP A 79 1.05 -37.50 19.75
C TRP A 79 -0.26 -37.18 20.49
N PHE A 80 -0.49 -37.81 21.63
CA PHE A 80 -1.74 -37.72 22.38
C PHE A 80 -1.62 -36.84 23.63
N THR A 81 -0.46 -36.24 23.87
CA THR A 81 -0.26 -35.29 24.97
C THR A 81 -0.53 -33.86 24.49
N ASN A 82 -1.11 -33.02 25.34
CA ASN A 82 -1.34 -31.61 25.03
C ASN A 82 0.00 -30.92 24.76
N THR A 83 0.16 -30.34 23.56
CA THR A 83 1.40 -29.69 23.13
C THR A 83 1.48 -28.22 23.52
N ARG A 84 0.33 -27.55 23.74
CA ARG A 84 0.26 -26.16 24.22
C ARG A 84 -0.88 -26.03 25.22
N VAL A 85 -0.58 -25.59 26.44
CA VAL A 85 -1.54 -25.33 27.50
C VAL A 85 -1.33 -23.90 28.01
N ILE A 86 -2.41 -23.17 28.29
CA ILE A 86 -2.36 -21.83 28.89
C ILE A 86 -3.32 -21.79 30.08
N SER A 87 -2.90 -21.18 31.19
CA SER A 87 -3.76 -20.98 32.35
C SER A 87 -4.78 -19.86 32.08
N GLN A 88 -5.93 -19.93 32.76
CA GLN A 88 -7.00 -18.94 32.57
C GLN A 88 -6.56 -17.54 33.02
N ASP A 89 -5.79 -17.44 34.10
CA ASP A 89 -5.30 -16.17 34.64
C ASP A 89 -4.29 -15.52 33.68
N ALA A 90 -3.37 -16.32 33.14
CA ALA A 90 -2.42 -15.85 32.12
C ALA A 90 -3.15 -15.38 30.86
N LEU A 91 -4.21 -16.08 30.44
CA LEU A 91 -5.01 -15.69 29.29
C LEU A 91 -5.74 -14.35 29.54
N SER A 92 -6.30 -14.15 30.72
CA SER A 92 -6.98 -12.90 31.08
C SER A 92 -6.02 -11.71 31.13
N ALA A 93 -4.86 -11.89 31.78
CA ALA A 93 -3.80 -10.89 31.83
C ALA A 93 -3.28 -10.54 30.43
N PHE A 94 -3.09 -11.56 29.59
CA PHE A 94 -2.65 -11.40 28.21
C PHE A 94 -3.66 -10.64 27.35
N ARG A 95 -4.96 -10.93 27.47
CA ARG A 95 -6.03 -10.18 26.79
C ARG A 95 -6.01 -8.70 27.16
N GLY A 96 -5.87 -8.38 28.45
CA GLY A 96 -5.77 -7.00 28.93
C GLY A 96 -4.57 -6.26 28.34
N ALA A 97 -3.38 -6.87 28.41
CA ALA A 97 -2.14 -6.27 27.90
C ALA A 97 -2.16 -6.06 26.38
N VAL A 98 -2.72 -7.01 25.62
CA VAL A 98 -2.82 -6.89 24.16
C VAL A 98 -3.85 -5.83 23.77
N GLU A 99 -4.99 -5.74 24.46
CA GLU A 99 -6.00 -4.72 24.16
C GLU A 99 -5.50 -3.30 24.43
N GLU A 100 -4.73 -3.10 25.51
CA GLU A 100 -4.12 -1.81 25.82
C GLU A 100 -3.13 -1.40 24.72
N LYS A 101 -2.24 -2.33 24.31
CA LYS A 101 -1.22 -2.04 23.28
C LYS A 101 -1.80 -1.95 21.87
N MET A 102 -2.83 -2.73 21.53
CA MET A 102 -3.49 -2.64 20.22
C MET A 102 -4.16 -1.30 19.94
N LYS A 103 -4.49 -0.52 20.99
CA LYS A 103 -5.05 0.83 20.84
C LYS A 103 -3.98 1.88 20.53
N ASP A 104 -2.71 1.62 20.85
CA ASP A 104 -1.61 2.54 20.57
C ASP A 104 -1.06 2.31 19.15
N PRO A 105 -1.23 3.28 18.23
CA PRO A 105 -0.74 3.15 16.85
C PRO A 105 0.78 3.12 16.72
N TYR A 106 1.53 3.49 17.77
CA TYR A 106 3.00 3.48 17.77
C TYR A 106 3.59 2.18 18.30
N SER A 107 2.78 1.33 18.94
CA SER A 107 3.24 0.07 19.50
C SER A 107 3.06 -1.07 18.49
N TYR A 108 4.09 -1.90 18.34
CA TYR A 108 4.11 -2.98 17.36
C TYR A 108 4.37 -4.34 18.02
N LEU A 109 3.61 -5.35 17.59
CA LEU A 109 3.76 -6.73 18.07
C LEU A 109 4.69 -7.53 17.15
N LEU A 110 5.87 -7.91 17.62
CA LEU A 110 6.91 -8.54 16.80
C LEU A 110 6.77 -10.05 16.62
N LYS A 111 6.45 -10.78 17.69
CA LYS A 111 6.42 -12.25 17.70
C LYS A 111 4.99 -12.76 17.86
N GLN A 112 4.25 -12.81 16.76
CA GLN A 112 2.85 -13.28 16.77
C GLN A 112 2.73 -14.81 16.77
N ASN A 113 3.67 -15.53 16.13
CA ASN A 113 3.56 -16.99 15.91
C ASN A 113 3.64 -17.83 17.20
N LYS A 114 4.25 -17.29 18.26
CA LYS A 114 4.33 -17.97 19.57
C LYS A 114 3.11 -17.68 20.46
N LEU A 115 2.31 -16.67 20.12
CA LEU A 115 1.19 -16.21 20.95
C LEU A 115 -0.14 -16.77 20.44
N PRO A 116 -1.06 -17.19 21.32
CA PRO A 116 -2.37 -17.72 20.93
C PRO A 116 -3.34 -16.59 20.55
N MET A 117 -3.08 -15.91 19.42
CA MET A 117 -3.85 -14.75 18.96
C MET A 117 -5.33 -15.05 18.67
N SER A 118 -5.68 -16.30 18.36
CA SER A 118 -7.06 -16.74 18.17
C SER A 118 -7.91 -16.53 19.43
N LEU A 119 -7.35 -16.74 20.62
CA LEU A 119 -8.06 -16.61 21.90
C LEU A 119 -8.37 -15.15 22.29
N ILE A 120 -7.82 -14.17 21.58
CA ILE A 120 -8.06 -12.73 21.85
C ILE A 120 -9.30 -12.23 21.10
N ARG A 121 -9.56 -12.76 19.90
CA ARG A 121 -10.59 -12.24 18.97
C ARG A 121 -12.03 -12.68 19.32
N ASP A 122 -12.20 -13.66 20.21
CA ASP A 122 -13.50 -14.30 20.46
C ASP A 122 -14.56 -13.45 21.21
N GLY A 123 -14.21 -12.26 21.70
CA GLY A 123 -15.03 -11.54 22.70
C GLY A 123 -15.89 -10.36 22.22
N LYS A 124 -15.72 -9.82 21.00
CA LYS A 124 -16.22 -8.46 20.68
C LYS A 124 -17.46 -8.36 19.79
N GLU A 125 -17.76 -9.34 18.94
CA GLU A 125 -18.77 -9.14 17.88
C GLU A 125 -20.11 -9.87 18.08
N LYS A 126 -20.24 -10.70 19.12
CA LYS A 126 -21.43 -11.55 19.28
C LYS A 126 -21.95 -11.40 20.71
N GLU A 127 -23.12 -10.80 20.87
CA GLU A 127 -23.89 -10.87 22.12
C GLU A 127 -24.10 -12.35 22.47
N ARG A 128 -23.26 -12.88 23.36
CA ARG A 128 -23.37 -14.23 23.89
C ARG A 128 -24.25 -14.17 25.14
N LYS A 129 -25.48 -14.64 25.03
CA LYS A 129 -26.23 -15.14 26.20
C LYS A 129 -25.94 -16.64 26.30
N ASP A 130 -25.36 -17.08 27.42
CA ASP A 130 -25.00 -18.48 27.71
C ASP A 130 -24.00 -19.14 26.75
N GLY A 131 -23.00 -18.39 26.26
CA GLY A 131 -21.84 -18.96 25.55
C GLY A 131 -22.09 -19.42 24.11
N LEU A 132 -23.33 -19.44 23.62
CA LEU A 132 -23.66 -19.68 22.20
C LEU A 132 -23.80 -18.37 21.42
N VAL A 133 -23.28 -18.39 20.20
CA VAL A 133 -23.56 -17.38 19.17
C VAL A 133 -24.99 -17.60 18.67
N GLN A 134 -25.96 -16.95 19.30
CA GLN A 134 -27.36 -17.09 18.93
C GLN A 134 -27.67 -16.23 17.72
N HIS A 135 -27.45 -16.75 16.51
CA HIS A 135 -28.00 -16.12 15.32
C HIS A 135 -29.53 -16.28 15.37
N ARG A 136 -30.28 -15.21 15.67
CA ARG A 136 -31.74 -15.24 15.81
C ARG A 136 -32.45 -15.90 14.62
N ALA A 137 -31.86 -15.83 13.42
CA ALA A 137 -32.38 -16.49 12.23
C ALA A 137 -32.17 -18.02 12.24
N LYS A 138 -31.09 -18.53 12.85
CA LYS A 138 -30.84 -19.98 12.93
C LYS A 138 -31.88 -20.67 13.82
N ILE A 139 -32.18 -20.10 14.98
CA ILE A 139 -33.26 -20.57 15.87
C ILE A 139 -34.61 -20.58 15.14
N ARG A 140 -34.87 -19.55 14.31
CA ARG A 140 -36.11 -19.48 13.52
C ARG A 140 -36.18 -20.55 12.42
N ILE A 141 -35.08 -20.81 11.72
CA ILE A 141 -35.03 -21.85 10.68
C ILE A 141 -35.14 -23.26 11.28
N GLU A 142 -34.53 -23.49 12.45
CA GLU A 142 -34.58 -24.78 13.15
C GLU A 142 -35.96 -25.06 13.76
N SER A 143 -36.68 -24.02 14.19
CA SER A 143 -38.04 -24.16 14.75
C SER A 143 -39.15 -24.12 13.71
N GLU A 144 -38.95 -23.41 12.60
CA GLU A 144 -39.94 -23.18 11.55
C GLU A 144 -39.26 -23.36 10.18
N GLY A 145 -39.24 -24.61 9.69
CA GLY A 145 -38.68 -24.93 8.38
C GLY A 145 -39.45 -24.26 7.24
N PHE A 146 -38.78 -23.95 6.12
CA PHE A 146 -39.40 -23.21 5.01
C PHE A 146 -40.62 -23.93 4.41
N GLY A 147 -40.53 -25.24 4.20
CA GLY A 147 -41.63 -26.03 3.66
C GLY A 147 -42.84 -26.19 4.60
N GLU A 148 -42.64 -25.95 5.91
CA GLU A 148 -43.71 -25.97 6.92
C GLU A 148 -44.29 -24.57 7.17
N THR A 149 -43.58 -23.51 6.81
CA THR A 149 -44.06 -22.13 6.91
C THR A 149 -44.77 -21.66 5.65
N PHE A 150 -44.29 -22.05 4.46
CA PHE A 150 -44.86 -21.68 3.16
C PHE A 150 -44.91 -22.89 2.21
N GLY A 151 -45.95 -22.96 1.37
CA GLY A 151 -46.15 -24.01 0.38
C GLY A 151 -47.27 -25.02 0.71
N PRO A 152 -47.39 -26.12 -0.06
CA PRO A 152 -48.52 -27.05 0.06
C PRO A 152 -48.54 -27.82 1.40
N LYS A 153 -47.40 -27.93 2.08
CA LYS A 153 -47.26 -28.56 3.41
C LYS A 153 -47.26 -27.54 4.56
N ALA A 154 -47.66 -26.29 4.31
CA ALA A 154 -47.62 -25.23 5.30
C ALA A 154 -48.53 -25.52 6.52
N GLN A 155 -47.92 -25.66 7.69
CA GLN A 155 -48.56 -25.85 8.99
C GLN A 155 -48.85 -24.51 9.69
N ARG A 156 -48.17 -23.43 9.30
CA ARG A 156 -48.37 -22.10 9.89
C ARG A 156 -49.72 -21.50 9.51
N LYS A 157 -50.65 -21.43 10.47
CA LYS A 157 -51.99 -20.83 10.28
C LYS A 157 -52.13 -19.39 10.75
N ARG A 158 -51.26 -18.91 11.65
CA ARG A 158 -51.33 -17.55 12.22
C ARG A 158 -49.98 -16.82 12.13
N PRO A 159 -49.95 -15.51 11.85
CA PRO A 159 -48.74 -14.72 11.91
C PRO A 159 -48.35 -14.44 13.38
N ARG A 160 -47.05 -14.46 13.67
CA ARG A 160 -46.51 -13.90 14.91
C ARG A 160 -46.31 -12.41 14.68
N LEU A 161 -47.25 -11.62 15.19
CA LEU A 161 -47.20 -10.15 15.12
C LEU A 161 -46.39 -9.61 16.30
N ALA A 162 -45.64 -8.53 16.07
CA ALA A 162 -44.92 -7.82 17.14
C ALA A 162 -45.82 -6.86 17.92
N VAL A 163 -47.10 -6.73 17.53
CA VAL A 163 -48.09 -5.82 18.10
C VAL A 163 -49.16 -6.59 18.87
N SER A 164 -49.65 -6.00 19.95
CA SER A 164 -50.60 -6.63 20.88
C SER A 164 -52.06 -6.24 20.61
N SER A 165 -52.28 -5.05 20.06
CA SER A 165 -53.61 -4.50 19.78
C SER A 165 -53.73 -3.93 18.35
N LEU A 166 -54.96 -3.75 17.88
CA LEU A 166 -55.23 -3.13 16.57
C LEU A 166 -54.79 -1.66 16.54
N ALA A 167 -54.89 -0.95 17.67
CA ALA A 167 -54.43 0.43 17.80
C ALA A 167 -52.90 0.52 17.63
N ASP A 168 -52.14 -0.40 18.24
CA ASP A 168 -50.68 -0.47 18.07
C ASP A 168 -50.29 -0.74 16.62
N MET A 169 -51.07 -1.60 15.93
CA MET A 169 -50.86 -1.90 14.51
C MET A 169 -51.09 -0.66 13.62
N ALA A 170 -52.16 0.11 13.88
CA ALA A 170 -52.44 1.32 13.14
C ALA A 170 -51.32 2.37 13.34
N ALA A 171 -50.89 2.58 14.58
CA ALA A 171 -49.79 3.50 14.89
C ALA A 171 -48.46 3.07 14.24
N ALA A 172 -48.15 1.77 14.24
CA ALA A 172 -46.97 1.25 13.55
C ALA A 172 -47.06 1.45 12.04
N SER A 173 -48.24 1.21 11.44
CA SER A 173 -48.46 1.41 10.00
C SER A 173 -48.32 2.88 9.58
N GLU A 174 -48.79 3.83 10.40
CA GLU A 174 -48.60 5.26 10.14
C GLU A 174 -47.12 5.64 10.18
N LYS A 175 -46.37 5.11 11.16
CA LYS A 175 -44.92 5.32 11.26
C LYS A 175 -44.17 4.74 10.07
N ASP A 176 -44.49 3.51 9.68
CA ASP A 176 -43.86 2.82 8.55
C ASP A 176 -44.17 3.55 7.23
N PHE A 177 -45.40 4.03 7.06
CA PHE A 177 -45.78 4.85 5.91
C PHE A 177 -45.03 6.19 5.90
N GLY A 178 -44.90 6.84 7.06
CA GLY A 178 -44.08 8.06 7.21
C GLY A 178 -42.64 7.83 6.79
N ALA A 179 -42.00 6.77 7.30
CA ALA A 179 -40.63 6.39 6.94
C ALA A 179 -40.49 6.03 5.45
N TYR A 180 -41.48 5.36 4.87
CA TYR A 180 -41.51 5.07 3.43
C TYR A 180 -41.61 6.34 2.58
N ALA A 181 -42.50 7.27 2.98
CA ALA A 181 -42.69 8.53 2.28
C ALA A 181 -41.44 9.42 2.37
N GLU A 182 -40.83 9.50 3.55
CA GLU A 182 -39.56 10.19 3.79
C GLU A 182 -38.45 9.59 2.92
N LYS A 183 -38.28 8.27 2.92
CA LYS A 183 -37.30 7.60 2.07
C LYS A 183 -37.53 7.85 0.58
N ARG A 184 -38.79 7.84 0.12
CA ARG A 184 -39.10 8.15 -1.29
C ARG A 184 -38.77 9.61 -1.63
N GLN A 185 -39.00 10.53 -0.71
CA GLN A 185 -38.62 11.94 -0.86
C GLN A 185 -37.09 12.10 -0.88
N GLU A 186 -36.37 11.41 0.00
CA GLU A 186 -34.90 11.37 0.01
C GLU A 186 -34.34 10.79 -1.29
N GLU A 187 -34.87 9.66 -1.78
CA GLU A 187 -34.48 9.05 -3.05
C GLU A 187 -34.72 10.02 -4.21
N ALA A 188 -35.88 10.71 -4.24
CA ALA A 188 -36.18 11.71 -5.27
C ALA A 188 -35.22 12.92 -5.21
N LEU A 189 -34.89 13.39 -4.01
CA LEU A 189 -33.94 14.48 -3.80
C LEU A 189 -32.51 14.08 -4.20
N ALA A 190 -32.05 12.90 -3.78
CA ALA A 190 -30.74 12.36 -4.14
C ALA A 190 -30.57 12.18 -5.66
N THR A 191 -31.64 11.75 -6.33
CA THR A 191 -31.67 11.64 -7.80
C THR A 191 -31.59 13.01 -8.48
N SER A 192 -32.14 14.06 -7.86
CA SER A 192 -32.11 15.44 -8.38
C SER A 192 -30.81 16.21 -8.08
N SER A 193 -30.10 15.88 -6.99
CA SER A 193 -28.90 16.59 -6.55
C SER A 193 -27.59 15.95 -7.03
N GLY A 194 -27.64 14.73 -7.57
CA GLY A 194 -26.46 14.01 -8.04
C GLY A 194 -25.44 13.67 -6.92
N GLN A 195 -25.82 13.79 -5.66
CA GLN A 195 -24.98 13.45 -4.51
C GLN A 195 -25.30 12.03 -4.05
N THR A 196 -24.35 11.11 -4.27
CA THR A 196 -24.37 9.76 -3.70
C THR A 196 -23.73 9.80 -2.32
N ASP A 197 -24.53 9.81 -1.25
CA ASP A 197 -24.04 9.76 0.13
C ASP A 197 -23.60 8.33 0.53
N GLU A 198 -22.50 8.26 1.29
CA GLU A 198 -21.70 7.06 1.59
C GLU A 198 -22.36 6.00 2.50
N GLN A 199 -23.60 6.20 2.97
CA GLN A 199 -24.16 5.40 4.07
C GLN A 199 -25.24 4.38 3.68
N HIS A 200 -25.70 4.40 2.43
CA HIS A 200 -26.71 3.46 1.94
C HIS A 200 -26.16 2.67 0.75
N ASP A 201 -26.15 1.34 0.85
CA ASP A 201 -26.03 0.42 -0.29
C ASP A 201 -27.25 0.63 -1.20
N ILE A 202 -27.20 1.69 -2.02
CA ILE A 202 -28.19 1.93 -3.06
C ILE A 202 -27.71 1.14 -4.28
N PRO A 203 -28.50 0.18 -4.80
CA PRO A 203 -28.18 -0.49 -6.05
C PRO A 203 -28.00 0.56 -7.15
N ALA A 204 -26.97 0.41 -7.98
CA ALA A 204 -26.64 1.30 -9.10
C ALA A 204 -27.76 1.48 -10.17
N ASP A 205 -28.93 0.88 -9.93
CA ASP A 205 -30.12 0.89 -10.78
C ASP A 205 -31.05 2.10 -10.50
N SER A 206 -30.89 2.81 -9.37
CA SER A 206 -31.82 3.90 -9.02
C SER A 206 -31.48 5.26 -9.63
N THR A 207 -30.21 5.55 -9.95
CA THR A 207 -29.82 6.81 -10.60
C THR A 207 -30.19 6.85 -12.09
N GLN A 208 -30.50 5.70 -12.69
CA GLN A 208 -31.03 5.60 -14.06
C GLN A 208 -32.53 5.93 -14.14
N SER A 209 -33.26 5.95 -13.01
CA SER A 209 -34.72 5.99 -13.02
C SER A 209 -35.33 7.29 -13.53
N ALA A 210 -34.68 8.46 -13.36
CA ALA A 210 -35.26 9.74 -13.77
C ALA A 210 -35.10 10.02 -15.28
N TYR A 211 -34.02 9.51 -15.90
CA TYR A 211 -33.76 9.65 -17.35
C TYR A 211 -34.35 8.49 -18.16
N ALA A 212 -34.49 7.29 -17.56
CA ALA A 212 -35.14 6.15 -18.20
C ALA A 212 -36.62 6.41 -18.52
N ASP A 213 -37.33 7.21 -17.71
CA ASP A 213 -38.74 7.58 -17.97
C ASP A 213 -38.89 8.51 -19.20
N ALA A 214 -37.83 9.26 -19.55
CA ALA A 214 -37.76 10.08 -20.76
C ALA A 214 -37.19 9.34 -21.98
N GLY A 215 -36.78 8.07 -21.82
CA GLY A 215 -36.18 7.26 -22.90
C GLY A 215 -34.74 7.66 -23.28
N GLU A 216 -34.08 8.50 -22.49
CA GLU A 216 -32.70 8.94 -22.75
C GLU A 216 -31.72 8.16 -21.86
N LEU A 217 -30.74 7.49 -22.48
CA LEU A 217 -29.69 6.76 -21.78
C LEU A 217 -28.45 7.66 -21.63
N THR A 218 -27.81 7.60 -20.45
CA THR A 218 -26.50 8.23 -20.25
C THR A 218 -25.43 7.54 -21.07
N THR A 219 -24.41 8.29 -21.51
CA THR A 219 -23.27 7.73 -22.24
C THR A 219 -22.48 6.73 -21.39
N ALA A 220 -21.83 5.78 -22.05
CA ALA A 220 -21.01 4.78 -21.37
C ALA A 220 -19.79 5.42 -20.71
N ARG A 221 -19.44 4.95 -19.50
CA ARG A 221 -18.22 5.38 -18.81
C ARG A 221 -16.98 4.97 -19.59
N GLU A 222 -16.10 5.92 -19.85
CA GLU A 222 -14.86 5.66 -20.60
C GLU A 222 -13.97 4.62 -19.88
N PRO A 223 -13.34 3.68 -20.61
CA PRO A 223 -12.48 2.64 -20.03
C PRO A 223 -11.21 3.20 -19.37
N VAL A 224 -10.85 4.46 -19.68
CA VAL A 224 -9.69 5.13 -19.09
C VAL A 224 -9.84 5.29 -17.57
N PHE A 225 -11.06 5.45 -17.06
CA PHE A 225 -11.33 5.56 -15.62
C PHE A 225 -11.22 4.24 -14.87
N SER A 226 -11.13 3.11 -15.58
CA SER A 226 -10.87 1.79 -14.98
C SER A 226 -9.37 1.47 -14.85
N LYS A 227 -8.49 2.38 -15.31
CA LYS A 227 -7.03 2.21 -15.17
C LYS A 227 -6.65 2.28 -13.68
N GLY A 228 -5.74 1.39 -13.26
CA GLY A 228 -5.36 1.23 -11.85
C GLY A 228 -6.11 0.12 -11.11
N GLN A 229 -7.23 -0.38 -11.68
CA GLN A 229 -8.04 -1.47 -11.10
C GLN A 229 -7.75 -2.85 -11.72
N SER A 230 -6.78 -2.95 -12.63
CA SER A 230 -6.47 -4.19 -13.34
C SER A 230 -5.93 -5.28 -12.41
N LYS A 231 -6.39 -6.53 -12.60
CA LYS A 231 -5.87 -7.73 -11.89
C LYS A 231 -4.33 -7.81 -11.89
N ARG A 232 -3.69 -7.41 -13.00
CA ARG A 232 -2.21 -7.39 -13.08
C ARG A 232 -1.60 -6.48 -12.01
N ILE A 233 -2.15 -5.27 -11.83
CA ILE A 233 -1.63 -4.28 -10.89
C ILE A 233 -1.89 -4.74 -9.45
N TRP A 234 -3.07 -5.30 -9.19
CA TRP A 234 -3.41 -5.86 -7.88
C TRP A 234 -2.53 -7.05 -7.49
N ASN A 235 -2.21 -7.94 -8.44
CA ASN A 235 -1.27 -9.03 -8.19
C ASN A 235 0.13 -8.51 -7.82
N GLU A 236 0.60 -7.45 -8.49
CA GLU A 236 1.87 -6.80 -8.14
C GLU A 236 1.80 -6.15 -6.74
N LEU A 237 0.68 -5.51 -6.38
CA LEU A 237 0.47 -4.99 -5.02
C LEU A 237 0.58 -6.09 -3.97
N TYR A 238 -0.13 -7.21 -4.14
CA TYR A 238 -0.12 -8.29 -3.16
C TYR A 238 1.26 -8.94 -3.05
N LYS A 239 2.03 -9.05 -4.13
CA LYS A 239 3.45 -9.47 -4.07
C LYS A 239 4.31 -8.52 -3.23
N VAL A 240 4.12 -7.21 -3.41
CA VAL A 240 4.87 -6.18 -2.65
C VAL A 240 4.50 -6.24 -1.17
N ILE A 241 3.20 -6.34 -0.86
CA ILE A 241 2.73 -6.51 0.51
C ILE A 241 3.34 -7.79 1.07
N ASP A 242 3.27 -8.92 0.37
CA ASP A 242 3.79 -10.20 0.84
C ASP A 242 5.28 -10.16 1.16
N SER A 243 6.06 -9.60 0.24
CA SER A 243 7.52 -9.55 0.32
C SER A 243 8.08 -8.44 1.22
N SER A 244 7.23 -7.62 1.83
CA SER A 244 7.65 -6.51 2.70
C SER A 244 7.41 -6.80 4.19
N ASP A 245 8.35 -6.34 5.00
CA ASP A 245 8.24 -6.34 6.47
C ASP A 245 7.57 -5.05 6.97
N VAL A 246 7.84 -3.95 6.25
CA VAL A 246 7.31 -2.60 6.52
C VAL A 246 6.63 -2.10 5.25
N VAL A 247 5.41 -1.59 5.38
CA VAL A 247 4.62 -1.02 4.29
C VAL A 247 4.45 0.47 4.52
N LEU A 248 4.94 1.28 3.58
CA LEU A 248 4.81 2.73 3.56
C LEU A 248 3.69 3.12 2.59
N HIS A 249 2.61 3.67 3.12
CA HIS A 249 1.47 4.15 2.36
C HIS A 249 1.67 5.64 2.05
N VAL A 250 1.94 5.95 0.78
CA VAL A 250 2.22 7.30 0.30
C VAL A 250 0.92 8.00 -0.10
N LEU A 251 0.61 9.09 0.59
CA LEU A 251 -0.55 9.95 0.41
C LEU A 251 -0.15 11.30 -0.19
N ASP A 252 -1.05 11.94 -0.94
CA ASP A 252 -0.84 13.30 -1.46
C ASP A 252 -1.31 14.33 -0.41
N ALA A 253 -0.45 15.28 -0.02
CA ALA A 253 -0.75 16.27 1.01
C ALA A 253 -1.94 17.19 0.69
N ARG A 254 -2.32 17.31 -0.59
CA ARG A 254 -3.45 18.15 -1.03
C ARG A 254 -4.80 17.51 -0.72
N ASP A 255 -4.90 16.19 -0.84
CA ASP A 255 -6.08 15.37 -0.54
C ASP A 255 -5.66 13.99 0.00
N PRO A 256 -5.26 13.91 1.28
CA PRO A 256 -4.79 12.66 1.85
C PRO A 256 -5.93 11.65 2.08
N LEU A 257 -7.17 12.10 2.30
CA LEU A 257 -8.30 11.20 2.51
C LEU A 257 -8.76 10.55 1.21
N GLY A 258 -8.83 11.29 0.11
CA GLY A 258 -9.17 10.73 -1.20
C GLY A 258 -8.07 9.85 -1.79
N THR A 259 -6.81 10.08 -1.43
CA THR A 259 -5.68 9.22 -1.84
C THR A 259 -5.39 8.06 -0.87
N ARG A 260 -6.22 7.86 0.16
CA ARG A 260 -6.08 6.79 1.15
C ARG A 260 -6.84 5.53 0.76
N CYS A 261 -6.12 4.42 0.68
CA CYS A 261 -6.68 3.11 0.34
C CYS A 261 -7.12 2.30 1.58
N ARG A 262 -8.33 2.56 2.11
CA ARG A 262 -8.86 1.85 3.30
C ARG A 262 -8.98 0.34 3.13
N SER A 263 -9.26 -0.15 1.93
CA SER A 263 -9.36 -1.58 1.63
C SER A 263 -8.04 -2.32 1.87
N VAL A 264 -6.93 -1.71 1.45
CA VAL A 264 -5.58 -2.27 1.65
C VAL A 264 -5.18 -2.22 3.12
N GLU A 265 -5.53 -1.14 3.83
CA GLU A 265 -5.29 -1.03 5.28
C GLU A 265 -6.04 -2.10 6.06
N LYS A 266 -7.32 -2.34 5.72
CA LYS A 266 -8.13 -3.41 6.29
C LYS A 266 -7.52 -4.78 6.02
N TYR A 267 -7.11 -5.06 4.78
CA TYR A 267 -6.46 -6.30 4.40
C TYR A 267 -5.17 -6.55 5.22
N ILE A 268 -4.29 -5.55 5.33
CA ILE A 268 -3.05 -5.68 6.12
C ILE A 268 -3.38 -5.95 7.60
N ARG A 269 -4.38 -5.28 8.16
CA ARG A 269 -4.79 -5.47 9.56
C ARG A 269 -5.36 -6.87 9.83
N GLU A 270 -6.13 -7.42 8.91
CA GLU A 270 -6.82 -8.71 9.07
C GLU A 270 -5.90 -9.90 8.76
N GLU A 271 -5.24 -9.86 7.60
CA GLU A 271 -4.45 -10.98 7.04
C GLU A 271 -2.97 -10.92 7.41
N ALA A 272 -2.39 -9.71 7.54
CA ALA A 272 -0.96 -9.53 7.78
C ALA A 272 -0.61 -8.61 8.97
N PRO A 273 -1.13 -8.89 10.19
CA PRO A 273 -0.95 -8.02 11.35
C PRO A 273 0.50 -7.91 11.86
N HIS A 274 1.42 -8.73 11.36
CA HIS A 274 2.85 -8.67 11.69
C HIS A 274 3.62 -7.62 10.85
N LYS A 275 2.98 -7.05 9.83
CA LYS A 275 3.57 -6.02 8.96
C LYS A 275 3.34 -4.63 9.54
N HIS A 276 4.37 -3.80 9.49
CA HIS A 276 4.31 -2.45 10.05
C HIS A 276 3.78 -1.49 8.99
N LEU A 277 2.63 -0.87 9.22
CA LEU A 277 2.01 0.09 8.30
C LEU A 277 2.27 1.53 8.77
N LEU A 278 2.84 2.35 7.89
CA LEU A 278 3.12 3.77 8.16
C LEU A 278 2.63 4.65 7.02
N PHE A 279 2.28 5.89 7.33
CA PHE A 279 1.84 6.87 6.34
C PHE A 279 2.95 7.86 6.00
N ILE A 280 3.07 8.18 4.71
CA ILE A 280 3.93 9.25 4.22
C ILE A 280 3.07 10.27 3.52
N LEU A 281 2.94 11.45 4.12
CA LEU A 281 2.28 12.60 3.51
C LEU A 281 3.29 13.31 2.60
N ASN A 282 3.21 13.06 1.30
CA ASN A 282 4.15 13.61 0.31
C ASN A 282 3.57 14.84 -0.39
N LYS A 283 4.44 15.61 -1.07
CA LYS A 283 4.11 16.89 -1.72
C LYS A 283 3.73 18.01 -0.74
N CYS A 284 4.34 18.02 0.44
CA CYS A 284 4.11 19.06 1.45
C CYS A 284 4.54 20.47 1.01
N ASP A 285 5.24 20.59 -0.13
CA ASP A 285 5.57 21.86 -0.78
C ASP A 285 4.38 22.54 -1.47
N LEU A 286 3.36 21.76 -1.87
CA LEU A 286 2.17 22.28 -2.55
C LEU A 286 1.10 22.84 -1.60
N VAL A 287 1.26 22.60 -0.29
CA VAL A 287 0.29 23.01 0.73
C VAL A 287 0.94 23.90 1.79
N PRO A 288 0.20 24.80 2.45
CA PRO A 288 0.73 25.57 3.56
C PRO A 288 1.22 24.67 4.70
N THR A 289 2.30 25.08 5.37
CA THR A 289 2.89 24.32 6.50
C THR A 289 1.88 24.05 7.62
N SER A 290 0.97 25.01 7.90
CA SER A 290 -0.08 24.85 8.91
C SER A 290 -1.06 23.72 8.56
N VAL A 291 -1.37 23.56 7.28
CA VAL A 291 -2.27 22.51 6.78
C VAL A 291 -1.59 21.15 6.85
N ALA A 292 -0.33 21.05 6.39
CA ALA A 292 0.45 19.82 6.50
C ALA A 292 0.58 19.35 7.96
N ALA A 293 0.87 20.26 8.89
CA ALA A 293 0.95 19.95 10.32
C ALA A 293 -0.38 19.41 10.88
N LYS A 294 -1.52 20.02 10.51
CA LYS A 294 -2.86 19.55 10.91
C LYS A 294 -3.15 18.15 10.36
N TRP A 295 -2.82 17.87 9.11
CA TRP A 295 -2.97 16.53 8.52
C TRP A 295 -2.12 15.48 9.20
N VAL A 296 -0.84 15.77 9.49
CA VAL A 296 0.04 14.85 10.23
C VAL A 296 -0.56 14.52 11.59
N ARG A 297 -1.06 15.50 12.33
CA ARG A 297 -1.71 15.27 13.65
C ARG A 297 -2.96 14.41 13.55
N LEU A 298 -3.79 14.66 12.53
CA LEU A 298 -5.02 13.91 12.32
C LEU A 298 -4.73 12.44 11.98
N LEU A 299 -3.83 12.22 11.00
CA LEU A 299 -3.50 10.88 10.51
C LEU A 299 -2.68 10.07 11.52
N SER A 300 -1.87 10.73 12.35
CA SER A 300 -1.09 10.10 13.43
C SER A 300 -1.95 9.43 14.51
N ARG A 301 -3.24 9.74 14.58
CA ARG A 301 -4.20 9.02 15.44
C ARG A 301 -4.42 7.58 14.99
N ASP A 302 -4.33 7.34 13.68
CA ASP A 302 -4.57 6.02 13.09
C ASP A 302 -3.25 5.26 12.92
N HIS A 303 -2.26 5.89 12.29
CA HIS A 303 -0.98 5.29 11.95
C HIS A 303 0.15 6.33 12.01
N PRO A 304 1.38 5.95 12.41
CA PRO A 304 2.51 6.86 12.41
C PRO A 304 2.69 7.52 11.04
N THR A 305 2.64 8.85 11.01
CA THR A 305 2.62 9.63 9.77
C THR A 305 3.83 10.55 9.71
N LEU A 306 4.53 10.55 8.56
CA LEU A 306 5.65 11.46 8.29
C LEU A 306 5.30 12.42 7.15
N ALA A 307 5.59 13.70 7.34
CA ALA A 307 5.58 14.68 6.25
C ALA A 307 6.85 14.56 5.40
N PHE A 308 6.71 14.65 4.08
CA PHE A 308 7.80 14.46 3.13
C PHE A 308 7.70 15.40 1.93
N HIS A 309 8.85 15.85 1.45
CA HIS A 309 8.98 16.48 0.13
C HIS A 309 10.10 15.79 -0.65
N ALA A 310 9.70 15.11 -1.71
CA ALA A 310 10.61 14.36 -2.57
C ALA A 310 11.28 15.26 -3.60
N SER A 311 12.55 15.57 -3.37
CA SER A 311 13.46 16.20 -4.33
C SER A 311 14.84 15.56 -4.23
N LEU A 312 15.64 15.63 -5.30
CA LEU A 312 17.02 15.14 -5.29
C LEU A 312 17.98 16.12 -4.59
N THR A 313 17.69 17.42 -4.69
CA THR A 313 18.52 18.50 -4.17
C THR A 313 18.02 19.01 -2.83
N ASN A 314 16.77 19.47 -2.78
CA ASN A 314 16.16 20.07 -1.59
C ASN A 314 15.04 19.17 -1.05
N SER A 315 15.41 18.10 -0.36
CA SER A 315 14.45 17.15 0.22
C SER A 315 14.06 17.50 1.65
N PHE A 316 12.81 17.23 2.02
CA PHE A 316 12.33 17.33 3.41
C PHE A 316 11.90 15.96 3.95
N GLY A 317 12.16 15.68 5.23
CA GLY A 317 11.75 14.43 5.89
C GLY A 317 12.65 13.20 5.61
N LYS A 318 13.66 13.35 4.75
CA LYS A 318 14.62 12.28 4.38
C LYS A 318 15.34 11.68 5.60
N GLY A 319 15.93 12.53 6.45
CA GLY A 319 16.67 12.07 7.63
C GLY A 319 15.79 11.30 8.60
N THR A 320 14.58 11.79 8.85
CA THR A 320 13.59 11.16 9.73
C THR A 320 13.16 9.79 9.21
N LEU A 321 12.85 9.69 7.90
CA LEU A 321 12.47 8.41 7.31
C LEU A 321 13.62 7.40 7.39
N ILE A 322 14.87 7.80 7.12
CA ILE A 322 16.03 6.93 7.27
C ILE A 322 16.21 6.48 8.72
N SER A 323 16.08 7.40 9.69
CA SER A 323 16.16 7.09 11.12
C SER A 323 15.11 6.05 11.53
N LEU A 324 13.87 6.23 11.07
CA LEU A 324 12.77 5.31 11.35
C LEU A 324 13.00 3.93 10.73
N LEU A 325 13.48 3.85 9.49
CA LEU A 325 13.82 2.57 8.86
C LEU A 325 14.99 1.88 9.57
N ARG A 326 15.97 2.62 10.11
CA ARG A 326 17.04 2.05 10.95
C ARG A 326 16.50 1.50 12.27
N GLN A 327 15.52 2.17 12.89
CA GLN A 327 14.85 1.65 14.09
C GLN A 327 14.17 0.31 13.79
N PHE A 328 13.43 0.19 12.68
CA PHE A 328 12.84 -1.09 12.28
C PHE A 328 13.90 -2.15 11.96
N SER A 329 15.02 -1.79 11.34
CA SER A 329 16.14 -2.71 11.10
C SER A 329 16.78 -3.22 12.39
N SER A 330 16.86 -2.36 13.43
CA SER A 330 17.33 -2.74 14.77
C SER A 330 16.30 -3.56 15.54
N LEU A 331 15.02 -3.38 15.26
CA LEU A 331 13.94 -4.13 15.88
C LEU A 331 13.89 -5.58 15.36
N HIS A 332 14.25 -5.78 14.09
CA HIS A 332 14.29 -7.07 13.41
C HIS A 332 15.73 -7.61 13.28
N THR A 333 16.49 -7.66 14.37
CA THR A 333 17.88 -8.18 14.40
C THR A 333 17.98 -9.63 13.93
N THR A 334 16.96 -10.44 14.20
CA THR A 334 16.91 -11.85 13.76
C THR A 334 16.84 -12.00 12.24
N ARG A 335 16.39 -10.97 11.51
CA ARG A 335 16.38 -10.96 10.05
C ARG A 335 17.66 -10.33 9.53
N LYS A 336 18.31 -11.05 8.61
CA LYS A 336 19.53 -10.56 7.92
C LYS A 336 19.28 -9.25 7.16
N GLN A 337 18.09 -9.12 6.58
CA GLN A 337 17.65 -7.94 5.86
C GLN A 337 16.17 -7.65 6.09
N ILE A 338 15.78 -6.39 5.92
CA ILE A 338 14.40 -5.93 5.93
C ILE A 338 14.00 -5.38 4.56
N SER A 339 12.76 -5.62 4.17
CA SER A 339 12.18 -5.13 2.92
C SER A 339 11.05 -4.14 3.22
N VAL A 340 11.07 -3.00 2.53
CA VAL A 340 10.17 -1.87 2.75
C VAL A 340 9.39 -1.60 1.46
N GLY A 341 8.08 -1.88 1.47
CA GLY A 341 7.20 -1.69 0.32
C GLY A 341 6.56 -0.31 0.28
N PHE A 342 6.53 0.33 -0.90
CA PHE A 342 5.82 1.60 -1.10
C PHE A 342 4.48 1.34 -1.80
N ILE A 343 3.37 1.69 -1.16
CA ILE A 343 2.01 1.56 -1.71
C ILE A 343 1.31 2.92 -1.79
N GLY A 344 0.24 3.02 -2.59
CA GLY A 344 -0.61 4.21 -2.69
C GLY A 344 -1.00 4.56 -4.11
N TYR A 345 -1.81 5.62 -4.25
CA TYR A 345 -2.38 6.07 -5.53
C TYR A 345 -1.32 6.38 -6.61
N PRO A 346 -1.66 6.31 -7.90
CA PRO A 346 -0.83 6.86 -8.97
C PRO A 346 -0.44 8.33 -8.68
N ASN A 347 0.72 8.76 -9.15
CA ASN A 347 1.20 10.15 -9.00
C ASN A 347 1.37 10.70 -7.57
N THR A 348 1.23 9.90 -6.50
CA THR A 348 1.51 10.35 -5.12
C THR A 348 3.00 10.56 -4.85
N GLY A 349 3.89 10.02 -5.69
CA GLY A 349 5.34 10.24 -5.64
C GLY A 349 6.17 9.11 -5.02
N LYS A 350 5.67 7.88 -4.99
CA LYS A 350 6.39 6.66 -4.52
C LYS A 350 7.82 6.56 -5.07
N SER A 351 7.96 6.49 -6.39
CA SER A 351 9.25 6.39 -7.09
C SER A 351 10.15 7.61 -6.85
N SER A 352 9.56 8.80 -6.66
CA SER A 352 10.31 10.03 -6.34
C SER A 352 10.90 9.97 -4.92
N ILE A 353 10.16 9.46 -3.94
CA ILE A 353 10.66 9.27 -2.56
C ILE A 353 11.86 8.33 -2.57
N ILE A 354 11.78 7.23 -3.32
CA ILE A 354 12.90 6.27 -3.45
C ILE A 354 14.14 6.93 -4.04
N ASN A 355 13.97 7.73 -5.11
CA ASN A 355 15.07 8.48 -5.71
C ASN A 355 15.70 9.48 -4.74
N THR A 356 14.89 10.18 -3.94
CA THR A 356 15.34 11.09 -2.88
C THR A 356 16.13 10.36 -1.79
N LEU A 357 15.65 9.20 -1.34
CA LEU A 357 16.36 8.36 -0.37
C LEU A 357 17.72 7.93 -0.92
N ARG A 358 17.78 7.52 -2.19
CA ARG A 358 19.02 7.14 -2.88
C ARG A 358 19.92 8.31 -3.30
N LYS A 359 19.44 9.55 -3.23
CA LYS A 359 20.11 10.77 -3.75
C LYS A 359 20.50 10.67 -5.25
N LYS A 360 19.83 9.79 -6.01
CA LYS A 360 20.06 9.60 -7.45
C LYS A 360 18.81 9.07 -8.13
N LYS A 361 18.69 9.27 -9.44
CA LYS A 361 17.56 8.77 -10.24
C LYS A 361 17.72 7.27 -10.50
N VAL A 362 17.07 6.43 -9.69
CA VAL A 362 17.04 4.96 -9.82
C VAL A 362 15.75 4.51 -10.50
N CYS A 363 14.62 5.03 -10.04
CA CYS A 363 13.30 4.78 -10.61
C CYS A 363 13.01 5.80 -11.71
N LYS A 364 12.30 5.36 -12.76
CA LYS A 364 11.71 6.27 -13.75
C LYS A 364 10.58 7.06 -13.08
N THR A 365 10.53 8.36 -13.35
CA THR A 365 9.56 9.29 -12.77
C THR A 365 9.10 10.25 -13.85
N ALA A 366 7.79 10.42 -13.98
CA ALA A 366 7.17 11.36 -14.89
C ALA A 366 5.88 11.93 -14.26
N PRO A 367 5.41 13.12 -14.66
CA PRO A 367 4.17 13.72 -14.16
C PRO A 367 2.90 13.05 -14.75
N ILE A 368 3.05 11.91 -15.43
CA ILE A 368 1.97 11.14 -16.03
C ILE A 368 1.73 9.87 -15.22
N PRO A 369 0.46 9.46 -15.00
CA PRO A 369 0.17 8.21 -14.32
C PRO A 369 0.62 7.00 -15.15
N GLY A 370 0.93 5.92 -14.44
CA GLY A 370 1.30 4.63 -15.02
C GLY A 370 2.74 4.50 -15.54
N GLU A 371 3.66 5.35 -15.06
CA GLU A 371 5.08 5.24 -15.38
C GLU A 371 5.69 3.95 -14.82
N THR A 372 5.49 3.69 -13.53
CA THR A 372 5.88 2.42 -12.89
C THR A 372 4.83 1.36 -13.18
N LYS A 373 5.22 0.30 -13.91
CA LYS A 373 4.31 -0.77 -14.36
C LYS A 373 4.48 -2.10 -13.63
N VAL A 374 5.69 -2.35 -13.10
CA VAL A 374 6.11 -3.62 -12.47
C VAL A 374 6.91 -3.26 -11.23
N TRP A 375 6.80 -4.09 -10.19
CA TRP A 375 7.59 -3.90 -8.98
C TRP A 375 9.10 -4.05 -9.21
N GLN A 376 9.92 -3.42 -8.38
CA GLN A 376 11.37 -3.50 -8.45
C GLN A 376 12.03 -3.38 -7.08
N TYR A 377 13.08 -4.17 -6.86
CA TYR A 377 13.91 -4.11 -5.65
C TYR A 377 15.04 -3.10 -5.81
N ILE A 378 15.19 -2.23 -4.82
CA ILE A 378 16.21 -1.20 -4.76
C ILE A 378 16.90 -1.25 -3.41
N THR A 379 18.20 -1.47 -3.41
CA THR A 379 18.99 -1.50 -2.16
C THR A 379 19.15 -0.08 -1.62
N LEU A 380 18.85 0.19 -0.34
CA LEU A 380 19.17 1.48 0.28
C LEU A 380 20.48 1.38 1.06
N MET A 381 20.56 0.35 1.91
CA MET A 381 21.74 -0.04 2.71
C MET A 381 21.95 -1.55 2.56
N LYS A 382 23.05 -2.10 3.09
CA LYS A 382 23.31 -3.56 3.05
C LYS A 382 22.13 -4.37 3.63
N ARG A 383 21.47 -3.86 4.68
CA ARG A 383 20.36 -4.54 5.38
C ARG A 383 18.95 -4.08 4.95
N ILE A 384 18.80 -3.01 4.17
CA ILE A 384 17.48 -2.40 3.88
C ILE A 384 17.23 -2.39 2.38
N TYR A 385 16.18 -3.09 1.95
CA TYR A 385 15.68 -3.10 0.59
C TYR A 385 14.37 -2.30 0.49
N LEU A 386 14.24 -1.51 -0.57
CA LEU A 386 13.04 -0.76 -0.92
C LEU A 386 12.37 -1.47 -2.10
N ILE A 387 11.04 -1.52 -2.08
CA ILE A 387 10.24 -2.12 -3.16
C ILE A 387 9.31 -1.03 -3.71
N ASP A 388 9.50 -0.65 -4.96
CA ASP A 388 8.59 0.25 -5.68
C ASP A 388 7.41 -0.54 -6.24
N CYS A 389 6.20 0.00 -6.17
CA CYS A 389 4.96 -0.63 -6.64
C CYS A 389 4.25 0.29 -7.64
N PRO A 390 3.57 -0.26 -8.68
CA PRO A 390 2.64 0.53 -9.47
C PRO A 390 1.55 1.18 -8.58
N GLY A 391 0.99 2.30 -9.04
CA GLY A 391 -0.11 2.97 -8.34
C GLY A 391 -1.41 2.16 -8.41
N ILE A 392 -2.12 2.08 -7.29
CA ILE A 392 -3.37 1.32 -7.15
C ILE A 392 -4.55 2.25 -6.90
N VAL A 393 -5.71 1.87 -7.42
CA VAL A 393 -6.97 2.55 -7.18
C VAL A 393 -7.98 1.49 -6.78
N PRO A 394 -8.48 1.50 -5.53
CA PRO A 394 -9.60 0.67 -5.10
C PRO A 394 -10.81 0.86 -6.03
N PRO A 395 -11.47 -0.20 -6.49
CA PRO A 395 -12.77 -0.05 -7.15
C PRO A 395 -13.82 0.29 -6.09
N SER A 396 -14.04 1.57 -5.84
CA SER A 396 -15.20 2.03 -5.08
C SER A 396 -16.32 2.43 -6.04
N VAL A 397 -17.56 2.07 -5.71
CA VAL A 397 -18.75 2.50 -6.47
C VAL A 397 -19.03 3.99 -6.25
N SER A 398 -18.58 4.54 -5.12
CA SER A 398 -18.72 5.96 -4.78
C SER A 398 -17.78 6.88 -5.55
N ASP A 399 -16.67 6.37 -6.13
CA ASP A 399 -15.68 7.21 -6.79
C ASP A 399 -16.19 7.70 -8.14
N THR A 400 -16.47 9.01 -8.22
CA THR A 400 -16.89 9.65 -9.46
C THR A 400 -15.71 9.79 -10.46
N PRO A 401 -15.98 9.79 -11.78
CA PRO A 401 -14.95 10.05 -12.79
C PRO A 401 -14.21 11.39 -12.56
N GLU A 402 -14.94 12.40 -12.08
CA GLU A 402 -14.40 13.71 -11.70
C GLU A 402 -13.32 13.59 -10.62
N GLU A 403 -13.59 12.90 -9.52
CA GLU A 403 -12.63 12.70 -8.44
C GLU A 403 -11.38 11.92 -8.88
N LEU A 404 -11.58 10.85 -9.67
CA LEU A 404 -10.47 10.06 -10.20
C LEU A 404 -9.55 10.89 -11.11
N LEU A 405 -10.14 11.80 -11.89
CA LEU A 405 -9.39 12.72 -12.74
C LEU A 405 -8.60 13.71 -11.89
N LEU A 406 -9.24 14.37 -10.90
CA LEU A 406 -8.58 15.36 -10.03
C LEU A 406 -7.49 14.75 -9.14
N ARG A 407 -7.60 13.48 -8.75
CA ARG A 407 -6.56 12.73 -8.04
C ARG A 407 -5.38 12.34 -8.95
N GLY A 408 -5.49 12.54 -10.27
CA GLY A 408 -4.40 12.30 -11.23
C GLY A 408 -4.18 10.82 -11.55
N VAL A 409 -5.23 9.99 -11.48
CA VAL A 409 -5.21 8.57 -11.86
C VAL A 409 -5.15 8.40 -13.37
N VAL A 410 -5.87 9.27 -14.09
CA VAL A 410 -6.11 9.20 -15.52
C VAL A 410 -5.20 10.15 -16.27
N ARG A 411 -4.82 9.79 -17.50
CA ARG A 411 -4.16 10.69 -18.44
C ARG A 411 -5.22 11.58 -19.09
N VAL A 412 -5.10 12.88 -18.87
CA VAL A 412 -6.06 13.90 -19.34
C VAL A 412 -6.19 13.90 -20.86
N GLU A 413 -5.14 13.49 -21.57
CA GLU A 413 -5.12 13.43 -23.03
C GLU A 413 -6.14 12.44 -23.61
N ASN A 414 -6.43 11.36 -22.88
CA ASN A 414 -7.29 10.26 -23.30
C ASN A 414 -8.77 10.44 -22.89
N VAL A 415 -9.09 11.54 -22.23
CA VAL A 415 -10.46 11.88 -21.84
C VAL A 415 -11.17 12.54 -23.02
N GLU A 416 -12.39 12.12 -23.31
CA GLU A 416 -13.14 12.57 -24.50
C GLU A 416 -13.58 14.03 -24.36
N ASN A 417 -14.31 14.34 -23.28
CA ASN A 417 -14.84 15.68 -23.00
C ASN A 417 -14.17 16.28 -21.75
N PRO A 418 -12.97 16.88 -21.85
CA PRO A 418 -12.24 17.42 -20.71
C PRO A 418 -12.89 18.67 -20.11
N ALA A 419 -13.60 19.48 -20.90
CA ALA A 419 -14.22 20.73 -20.45
C ALA A 419 -15.23 20.53 -19.30
N GLN A 420 -15.91 19.38 -19.25
CA GLN A 420 -16.90 19.05 -18.22
C GLN A 420 -16.32 18.99 -16.80
N TYR A 421 -15.02 18.76 -16.66
CA TYR A 421 -14.35 18.62 -15.36
C TYR A 421 -13.74 19.92 -14.84
N VAL A 422 -13.69 20.97 -15.65
CA VAL A 422 -13.16 22.29 -15.26
C VAL A 422 -14.01 22.97 -14.16
N PRO A 423 -15.36 22.87 -14.13
CA PRO A 423 -16.16 23.35 -13.00
C PRO A 423 -15.69 22.82 -11.64
N ALA A 424 -15.23 21.56 -11.59
CA ALA A 424 -14.70 20.95 -10.39
C ALA A 424 -13.42 21.63 -9.92
N VAL A 425 -12.51 21.93 -10.85
CA VAL A 425 -11.28 22.69 -10.56
C VAL A 425 -11.62 24.07 -10.01
N LEU A 426 -12.60 24.77 -10.58
CA LEU A 426 -13.04 26.07 -10.09
C LEU A 426 -13.67 26.00 -8.69
N ARG A 427 -14.25 24.86 -8.30
CA ARG A 427 -14.82 24.63 -6.97
C ARG A 427 -13.75 24.38 -5.92
N VAL A 428 -12.68 23.66 -6.27
CA VAL A 428 -11.58 23.29 -5.36
C VAL A 428 -10.55 24.41 -5.23
N CYS A 429 -10.25 25.13 -6.31
CA CYS A 429 -9.25 26.20 -6.31
C CYS A 429 -9.82 27.53 -5.83
N GLU A 430 -9.07 28.27 -5.01
CA GLU A 430 -9.41 29.66 -4.74
C GLU A 430 -9.28 30.51 -6.01
N ARG A 431 -10.29 31.33 -6.30
CA ARG A 431 -10.32 32.21 -7.49
C ARG A 431 -9.09 33.09 -7.62
N ARG A 432 -8.60 33.62 -6.50
CA ARG A 432 -7.38 34.46 -6.45
C ARG A 432 -6.16 33.75 -7.03
N HIS A 433 -6.03 32.44 -6.82
CA HIS A 433 -4.90 31.66 -7.34
C HIS A 433 -5.02 31.45 -8.85
N LEU A 434 -6.22 31.14 -9.35
CA LEU A 434 -6.49 31.02 -10.79
C LEU A 434 -6.24 32.32 -11.54
N GLU A 435 -6.75 33.43 -11.00
CA GLU A 435 -6.56 34.78 -11.55
C GLU A 435 -5.08 35.15 -11.61
N ARG A 436 -4.30 34.81 -10.58
CA ARG A 436 -2.85 35.07 -10.57
C ARG A 436 -2.09 34.21 -11.57
N THR A 437 -2.45 32.93 -11.72
CA THR A 437 -1.74 32.00 -12.61
C THR A 437 -1.98 32.33 -14.08
N TYR A 438 -3.21 32.71 -14.45
CA TYR A 438 -3.59 32.96 -15.84
C TYR A 438 -3.75 34.45 -16.18
N ASP A 439 -3.65 35.34 -15.19
CA ASP A 439 -3.84 36.78 -15.33
C ASP A 439 -5.19 37.11 -16.00
N SER A 440 -6.26 36.56 -15.40
CA SER A 440 -7.63 36.58 -15.94
C SER A 440 -8.58 37.44 -15.09
N ASP A 441 -9.57 38.07 -15.72
CA ASP A 441 -10.56 38.91 -15.05
C ASP A 441 -11.51 38.14 -14.10
N LYS A 442 -11.81 38.75 -12.94
CA LYS A 442 -12.73 38.22 -11.91
C LYS A 442 -14.12 37.82 -12.43
N ALA A 443 -14.64 38.54 -13.43
CA ALA A 443 -15.96 38.27 -13.99
C ALA A 443 -15.99 37.02 -14.87
N ARG A 444 -14.85 36.66 -15.47
CA ARG A 444 -14.73 35.56 -16.44
C ARG A 444 -14.45 34.21 -15.77
N THR A 445 -13.94 34.21 -14.54
CA THR A 445 -13.64 33.00 -13.74
C THR A 445 -14.86 32.39 -13.04
N ARG A 446 -16.07 32.95 -13.21
CA ARG A 446 -17.29 32.43 -12.54
C ARG A 446 -17.87 31.21 -13.23
N GLU A 447 -17.78 31.16 -14.55
CA GLU A 447 -18.35 30.10 -15.38
C GLU A 447 -17.23 29.42 -16.15
N ALA A 448 -17.16 28.08 -16.08
CA ALA A 448 -16.05 27.32 -16.65
C ALA A 448 -15.88 27.58 -18.15
N ILE A 449 -16.98 27.63 -18.92
CA ILE A 449 -16.93 27.85 -20.37
C ILE A 449 -16.38 29.24 -20.69
N ARG A 450 -16.85 30.28 -20.00
CA ARG A 450 -16.34 31.66 -20.19
C ARG A 450 -14.88 31.80 -19.80
N PHE A 451 -14.47 31.10 -18.75
CA PHE A 451 -13.08 31.05 -18.32
C PHE A 451 -12.19 30.41 -19.40
N LEU A 452 -12.61 29.27 -19.96
CA LEU A 452 -11.88 28.57 -21.01
C LEU A 452 -11.82 29.37 -22.32
N ASP A 453 -12.92 29.99 -22.76
CA ASP A 453 -12.95 30.85 -23.96
C ASP A 453 -12.03 32.07 -23.79
N ALA A 454 -12.08 32.73 -22.64
CA ALA A 454 -11.19 33.85 -22.34
C ALA A 454 -9.71 33.45 -22.37
N LEU A 455 -9.39 32.27 -21.81
CA LEU A 455 -8.03 31.75 -21.77
C LEU A 455 -7.55 31.31 -23.18
N ALA A 456 -8.42 30.70 -23.98
CA ALA A 456 -8.16 30.31 -25.36
C ALA A 456 -7.82 31.54 -26.23
N ARG A 457 -8.63 32.59 -26.15
CA ARG A 457 -8.42 33.85 -26.87
C ARG A 457 -7.15 34.56 -26.43
N LYS A 458 -6.88 34.61 -25.12
CA LYS A 458 -5.66 35.20 -24.58
C LYS A 458 -4.41 34.42 -25.01
N GLY A 459 -4.50 33.09 -25.03
CA GLY A 459 -3.41 32.19 -25.43
C GLY A 459 -3.26 31.99 -26.94
N GLY A 460 -4.10 32.61 -27.76
CA GLY A 460 -4.11 32.41 -29.22
C GLY A 460 -4.45 30.98 -29.66
N ARG A 461 -5.03 30.16 -28.79
CA ARG A 461 -5.46 28.79 -29.08
C ARG A 461 -6.86 28.79 -29.67
N LEU A 462 -6.92 29.12 -30.95
CA LEU A 462 -8.17 29.18 -31.72
C LEU A 462 -8.13 28.11 -32.81
N LEU A 463 -9.28 27.48 -33.04
CA LEU A 463 -9.52 26.61 -34.17
C LEU A 463 -9.68 27.44 -35.45
N ARG A 464 -9.68 26.76 -36.59
CA ARG A 464 -9.92 27.39 -37.89
C ARG A 464 -11.30 28.07 -37.87
N GLY A 465 -11.35 29.35 -38.23
CA GLY A 465 -12.57 30.16 -38.16
C GLY A 465 -12.67 31.06 -36.92
N GLY A 466 -11.68 31.03 -36.02
CA GLY A 466 -11.63 31.93 -34.85
C GLY A 466 -12.46 31.45 -33.66
N GLU A 467 -12.92 30.20 -33.69
CA GLU A 467 -13.55 29.52 -32.56
C GLU A 467 -12.51 29.15 -31.50
N ALA A 468 -12.85 29.27 -30.23
CA ALA A 468 -11.94 28.94 -29.14
C ALA A 468 -11.79 27.41 -28.98
N ASP A 469 -10.55 26.93 -28.86
CA ASP A 469 -10.26 25.53 -28.54
C ASP A 469 -10.49 25.25 -27.04
N VAL A 470 -11.76 25.05 -26.67
CA VAL A 470 -12.18 24.83 -25.28
C VAL A 470 -11.58 23.55 -24.70
N ASP A 471 -11.56 22.46 -25.47
CA ASP A 471 -11.07 21.17 -25.00
C ASP A 471 -9.56 21.13 -24.86
N GLY A 472 -8.80 21.67 -25.83
CA GLY A 472 -7.35 21.76 -25.73
C GLY A 472 -6.91 22.63 -24.54
N VAL A 473 -7.61 23.73 -24.28
CA VAL A 473 -7.37 24.57 -23.11
C VAL A 473 -7.81 23.90 -21.82
N ALA A 474 -8.92 23.15 -21.81
CA ALA A 474 -9.34 22.36 -20.64
C ALA A 474 -8.28 21.31 -20.27
N LYS A 475 -7.72 20.58 -21.26
CA LYS A 475 -6.62 19.63 -21.03
C LYS A 475 -5.40 20.32 -20.43
N MET A 476 -5.07 21.53 -20.87
CA MET A 476 -3.98 22.33 -20.32
C MET A 476 -4.24 22.71 -18.85
N VAL A 477 -5.42 23.22 -18.52
CA VAL A 477 -5.82 23.63 -17.16
C VAL A 477 -5.81 22.43 -16.20
N LEU A 478 -6.39 21.30 -16.61
CA LEU A 478 -6.41 20.07 -15.81
C LEU A 478 -4.99 19.55 -15.53
N ASN A 479 -4.12 19.60 -16.54
CA ASN A 479 -2.72 19.22 -16.38
C ASN A 479 -1.95 20.18 -15.44
N ASP A 480 -2.20 21.49 -15.52
CA ASP A 480 -1.61 22.49 -14.63
C ASP A 480 -2.08 22.29 -13.17
N PHE A 481 -3.35 21.95 -12.97
CA PHE A 481 -3.92 21.56 -11.68
C PHE A 481 -3.23 20.34 -11.07
N LEU A 482 -3.08 19.27 -11.86
CA LEU A 482 -2.46 18.02 -11.40
C LEU A 482 -0.98 18.20 -11.05
N ARG A 483 -0.24 18.97 -11.87
CA ARG A 483 1.18 19.27 -11.68
C ARG A 483 1.46 20.26 -10.56
N GLY A 484 0.42 20.87 -9.96
CA GLY A 484 0.57 21.81 -8.85
C GLY A 484 0.99 23.21 -9.28
N ARG A 485 0.81 23.59 -10.56
CA ARG A 485 1.01 24.99 -11.00
C ARG A 485 -0.08 25.91 -10.46
N ILE A 486 -1.29 25.37 -10.28
CA ILE A 486 -2.39 26.05 -9.60
C ILE A 486 -2.38 25.55 -8.15
N PRO A 487 -2.12 26.42 -7.15
CA PRO A 487 -2.17 26.03 -5.75
C PRO A 487 -3.59 25.65 -5.32
N TRP A 488 -3.73 24.50 -4.67
CA TRP A 488 -4.98 24.03 -4.08
C TRP A 488 -4.71 23.01 -2.97
N PHE A 489 -5.64 22.88 -2.03
CA PHE A 489 -5.64 21.86 -0.99
C PHE A 489 -7.04 21.71 -0.40
N ILE A 490 -7.36 20.54 0.13
CA ILE A 490 -8.57 20.31 0.91
C ILE A 490 -8.29 20.65 2.38
N PRO A 491 -9.12 21.48 3.02
CA PRO A 491 -8.95 21.79 4.44
C PRO A 491 -9.16 20.51 5.28
N PRO A 492 -8.31 20.26 6.30
CA PRO A 492 -8.53 19.15 7.21
C PRO A 492 -9.83 19.34 7.99
N PRO A 493 -10.56 18.26 8.32
CA PRO A 493 -11.77 18.34 9.13
C PRO A 493 -11.54 19.14 10.42
N ALA A 494 -12.42 20.09 10.71
CA ALA A 494 -12.42 20.82 11.97
C ALA A 494 -12.87 19.88 13.09
N THR A 495 -11.96 19.08 13.65
CA THR A 495 -12.31 18.31 14.85
C THR A 495 -12.34 19.27 16.03
N ALA A 496 -13.45 19.35 16.77
CA ALA A 496 -13.63 20.21 17.95
C ALA A 496 -12.51 20.08 19.01
N ALA A 497 -11.79 18.94 19.03
CA ALA A 497 -10.62 18.72 19.88
C ALA A 497 -9.32 19.40 19.41
N LEU A 498 -9.26 19.94 18.18
CA LEU A 498 -8.11 20.68 17.65
C LEU A 498 -8.18 22.19 17.93
N GLU A 499 -9.34 22.69 18.33
CA GLU A 499 -9.56 24.10 18.70
C GLU A 499 -9.55 24.30 20.23
N SER A 500 -9.74 23.24 21.03
CA SER A 500 -9.72 23.30 22.50
C SER A 500 -8.31 23.30 23.11
N GLU A 501 -7.27 23.02 22.33
CA GLU A 501 -5.89 23.39 22.69
C GLU A 501 -5.56 24.70 21.97
N GLY A 502 -6.02 25.81 22.55
CA GLY A 502 -5.85 27.18 22.03
C GLY A 502 -4.39 27.50 21.69
N GLU A 503 -4.08 28.35 20.72
CA GLU A 503 -4.46 29.78 20.71
C GLU A 503 -4.30 30.47 22.08
N ASP A 504 -3.42 29.98 22.95
CA ASP A 504 -2.83 30.81 23.98
C ASP A 504 -1.75 31.69 23.33
N LYS A 505 -1.99 33.00 23.42
CA LYS A 505 -1.13 34.12 23.03
C LYS A 505 0.37 33.80 23.09
N ALA A 506 0.97 33.48 21.95
CA ALA A 506 2.40 33.64 21.72
C ALA A 506 2.68 35.12 21.42
N ASP A 507 2.48 35.97 22.41
CA ASP A 507 3.02 37.33 22.45
C ASP A 507 3.76 37.51 23.77
N VAL A 508 4.83 36.72 23.95
CA VAL A 508 5.94 37.01 24.87
C VAL A 508 7.21 36.34 24.31
N GLY A 509 8.14 37.16 23.82
CA GLY A 509 9.55 36.81 23.66
C GLY A 509 9.91 36.03 22.39
N GLY A 510 10.50 36.72 21.42
CA GLY A 510 10.98 36.13 20.18
C GLY A 510 11.94 34.96 20.38
N LEU A 511 11.49 33.77 20.01
CA LEU A 511 12.31 32.65 19.56
C LEU A 511 11.53 32.00 18.40
N GLU A 512 12.07 32.05 17.19
CA GLU A 512 11.46 31.44 16.01
C GLU A 512 11.44 29.90 16.14
N VAL A 513 10.27 29.34 16.47
CA VAL A 513 10.03 27.88 16.46
C VAL A 513 10.15 27.38 15.01
N GLY A 514 11.16 26.55 14.74
CA GLY A 514 11.52 26.07 13.41
C GLY A 514 10.42 25.26 12.71
N ARG A 515 10.41 25.30 11.37
CA ARG A 515 9.45 24.58 10.49
C ARG A 515 9.34 23.09 10.84
N ASP A 516 10.43 22.49 11.31
CA ASP A 516 10.56 21.08 11.65
C ASP A 516 9.82 20.72 12.94
N GLU A 517 9.78 21.62 13.92
CA GLU A 517 9.07 21.38 15.19
C GLU A 517 7.55 21.40 14.99
N LYS A 518 7.06 22.28 14.10
CA LYS A 518 5.62 22.37 13.75
C LYS A 518 5.10 21.14 13.00
N LEU A 519 5.97 20.43 12.28
CA LEU A 519 5.61 19.24 11.49
C LEU A 519 5.81 17.92 12.27
N GLY A 520 6.04 17.98 13.59
CA GLY A 520 6.01 16.80 14.46
C GLY A 520 7.33 16.04 14.57
N PHE A 521 8.47 16.65 14.22
CA PHE A 521 9.76 15.96 14.21
C PHE A 521 10.46 15.84 15.58
N THR A 522 9.79 16.19 16.69
CA THR A 522 10.34 15.99 18.04
C THR A 522 10.14 14.55 18.50
N HIS A 523 11.01 13.65 18.03
CA HIS A 523 11.37 12.51 18.86
C HIS A 523 12.11 13.06 20.09
N LYS A 524 11.38 13.48 21.13
CA LYS A 524 11.95 13.49 22.48
C LYS A 524 12.54 12.09 22.65
N LYS A 525 13.85 12.01 22.85
CA LYS A 525 14.57 10.83 23.36
C LYS A 525 13.86 10.38 24.65
N ARG A 526 12.72 9.70 24.55
CA ARG A 526 12.16 8.97 25.69
C ARG A 526 13.14 7.82 25.90
N LYS A 527 13.69 7.79 27.11
CA LYS A 527 14.75 6.91 27.57
C LYS A 527 14.51 5.47 27.10
N PHE A 528 15.33 5.05 26.14
CA PHE A 528 15.51 3.65 25.78
C PHE A 528 15.85 2.79 27.03
N GLU A 529 16.48 3.40 28.03
CA GLU A 529 16.80 2.78 29.32
C GLU A 529 15.58 2.42 30.20
N GLU A 530 14.47 3.15 30.12
CA GLU A 530 13.26 2.82 30.91
C GLU A 530 12.45 1.69 30.26
N MET A 531 12.43 1.64 28.93
CA MET A 531 11.69 0.62 28.17
C MET A 531 12.44 -0.73 28.12
N ALA A 532 13.78 -0.71 28.16
CA ALA A 532 14.60 -1.91 28.35
C ALA A 532 14.40 -2.54 29.73
N LYS A 533 14.35 -1.72 30.80
CA LYS A 533 14.10 -2.19 32.18
C LYS A 533 12.69 -2.76 32.37
N ALA A 534 11.67 -2.19 31.72
CA ALA A 534 10.32 -2.74 31.76
C ALA A 534 10.20 -4.09 31.02
N ASN A 535 11.04 -4.32 30.00
CA ASN A 535 11.06 -5.57 29.24
C ASN A 535 11.79 -6.70 30.00
N GLU A 536 12.82 -6.36 30.79
CA GLU A 536 13.47 -7.28 31.74
C GLU A 536 12.50 -7.75 32.84
N GLN A 537 11.69 -6.84 33.39
CA GLN A 537 10.66 -7.18 34.39
C GLN A 537 9.52 -8.04 33.82
N ALA A 538 9.16 -7.87 32.54
CA ALA A 538 8.13 -8.68 31.89
C ALA A 538 8.63 -10.08 31.52
N ASN A 539 9.90 -10.22 31.14
CA ASN A 539 10.53 -11.53 30.89
C ASN A 539 10.71 -12.33 32.20
N GLY A 540 11.02 -11.69 33.33
CA GLY A 540 11.15 -12.36 34.62
C GLY A 540 9.84 -12.96 35.17
N LEU A 541 8.68 -12.53 34.68
CA LEU A 541 7.38 -13.12 35.04
C LEU A 541 6.98 -14.33 34.18
N MET A 542 7.72 -14.59 33.08
CA MET A 542 7.44 -15.67 32.14
C MET A 542 8.37 -16.89 32.34
N GLU A 543 9.47 -16.74 33.08
CA GLU A 543 10.39 -17.84 33.42
C GLU A 543 9.83 -18.84 34.46
N GLY A 544 8.66 -18.56 35.03
CA GLY A 544 8.00 -19.48 35.98
C GLY A 544 7.25 -20.66 35.34
N ALA A 545 7.21 -20.77 34.02
CA ALA A 545 6.44 -21.80 33.32
C ALA A 545 7.06 -22.18 31.97
N ASP A 546 8.28 -22.72 31.98
CA ASP A 546 8.76 -23.67 30.95
C ASP A 546 10.11 -24.25 31.41
N ALA A 547 10.05 -25.33 32.20
CA ALA A 547 11.17 -26.24 32.38
C ALA A 547 10.90 -27.47 31.51
N VAL A 548 11.30 -27.38 30.24
CA VAL A 548 11.48 -28.55 29.37
C VAL A 548 12.82 -28.37 28.69
N GLU A 549 13.70 -29.35 28.90
CA GLU A 549 15.05 -29.46 28.36
C GLU A 549 15.03 -29.31 26.84
N ASP A 550 15.64 -28.24 26.32
CA ASP A 550 16.02 -28.13 24.92
C ASP A 550 17.49 -28.59 24.81
N GLU A 551 17.71 -29.63 24.00
CA GLU A 551 19.03 -30.12 23.62
C GLU A 551 19.81 -29.04 22.85
N GLU A 552 21.11 -29.00 23.12
CA GLU A 552 22.09 -28.09 22.54
C GLU A 552 22.20 -28.28 21.01
N ASP A 553 21.70 -27.32 20.23
CA ASP A 553 22.13 -27.10 18.85
C ASP A 553 23.25 -26.04 18.86
N ASP A 554 24.50 -26.53 18.79
CA ASP A 554 25.71 -25.73 18.56
C ASP A 554 25.66 -25.09 17.17
N ASP A 555 25.19 -23.83 17.09
CA ASP A 555 25.48 -22.94 15.96
C ASP A 555 26.58 -21.96 16.38
N GLU A 556 27.84 -22.36 16.12
CA GLU A 556 29.01 -21.49 16.19
C GLU A 556 28.84 -20.29 15.22
N ASN A 557 28.51 -19.15 15.80
CA ASN A 557 28.60 -17.85 15.15
C ASN A 557 30.02 -17.30 15.38
N ASP A 558 30.92 -17.56 14.43
CA ASP A 558 32.17 -16.81 14.28
C ASP A 558 31.84 -15.35 13.91
N GLU A 559 31.89 -14.47 14.89
CA GLU A 559 31.92 -13.02 14.72
C GLU A 559 33.35 -12.56 14.39
N ASP A 560 33.73 -12.69 13.11
CA ASP A 560 34.78 -11.86 12.50
C ASP A 560 34.08 -10.74 11.71
N ASP A 561 33.75 -9.62 12.37
CA ASP A 561 33.42 -8.34 11.71
C ASP A 561 34.17 -7.21 12.44
N GLU A 562 35.49 -7.18 12.31
CA GLU A 562 36.26 -5.93 12.37
C GLU A 562 36.22 -5.28 10.99
N ASP A 563 35.46 -4.19 10.85
CA ASP A 563 35.67 -3.17 9.80
C ASP A 563 35.03 -1.85 10.25
N ASP A 564 35.85 -1.07 10.96
CA ASP A 564 36.12 0.37 10.75
C ASP A 564 34.99 1.24 10.13
N ASP A 565 34.11 1.80 10.96
CA ASP A 565 33.33 2.99 10.61
C ASP A 565 34.18 4.26 10.86
N GLY A 566 35.26 4.40 10.07
CA GLY A 566 35.97 5.65 9.83
C GLY A 566 35.11 6.58 8.98
N PHE A 567 34.20 7.30 9.63
CA PHE A 567 33.44 8.40 9.04
C PHE A 567 34.38 9.59 8.79
N ASP A 568 34.77 9.80 7.53
CA ASP A 568 35.61 10.93 7.14
C ASP A 568 34.85 12.00 6.34
N GLY A 569 35.13 13.24 6.77
CA GLY A 569 34.94 14.54 6.14
C GLY A 569 33.92 14.72 5.03
N PHE A 570 32.85 15.44 5.35
CA PHE A 570 32.15 16.30 4.38
C PHE A 570 32.92 17.63 4.33
N ASP A 571 33.94 17.73 3.48
CA ASP A 571 34.54 19.03 3.16
C ASP A 571 33.94 19.57 1.86
N GLU A 572 33.31 20.73 2.02
CA GLU A 572 33.02 21.67 0.96
C GLU A 572 34.35 22.19 0.42
N ASP A 573 34.64 21.96 -0.86
CA ASP A 573 35.43 22.92 -1.63
C ASP A 573 34.84 23.04 -3.03
N LYS A 574 34.49 24.29 -3.35
CA LYS A 574 34.30 24.78 -4.70
C LYS A 574 35.65 24.70 -5.40
N GLU A 575 35.67 24.23 -6.64
CA GLU A 575 36.49 24.85 -7.66
C GLU A 575 36.07 24.39 -9.06
N ASP A 576 36.48 25.21 -10.01
CA ASP A 576 35.78 25.56 -11.22
C ASP A 576 35.88 24.55 -12.37
N VAL A 577 34.95 24.77 -13.28
CA VAL A 577 34.89 24.34 -14.67
C VAL A 577 36.26 24.37 -15.36
N ASP A 578 36.59 23.31 -16.08
CA ASP A 578 37.11 23.46 -17.45
C ASP A 578 36.80 22.22 -18.30
N ALA A 579 36.40 22.53 -19.53
CA ALA A 579 36.07 21.60 -20.59
C ALA A 579 37.34 21.10 -21.30
N GLU A 580 37.34 19.85 -21.74
CA GLU A 580 37.76 19.39 -23.07
C GLU A 580 37.84 17.86 -23.13
N GLY A 581 37.56 17.28 -24.30
CA GLY A 581 37.88 15.88 -24.59
C GLY A 581 36.75 15.06 -25.20
N GLY A 582 36.27 15.48 -26.37
CA GLY A 582 35.53 14.60 -27.28
C GLY A 582 36.44 13.52 -27.86
N VAL A 583 35.91 12.31 -28.04
CA VAL A 583 36.50 11.28 -28.90
C VAL A 583 35.41 10.68 -29.77
N GLU A 584 35.53 10.94 -31.07
CA GLU A 584 34.80 10.31 -32.17
C GLU A 584 35.14 8.81 -32.28
N LEU A 585 34.15 8.01 -32.69
CA LEU A 585 34.39 6.80 -33.48
C LEU A 585 33.36 6.73 -34.63
N VAL A 586 33.84 7.13 -35.81
CA VAL A 586 33.43 6.71 -37.17
C VAL A 586 33.64 5.18 -37.27
N GLY A 587 32.90 4.34 -37.98
CA GLY A 587 31.80 4.42 -38.93
C GLY A 587 31.79 3.13 -39.79
N GLY A 588 30.64 2.77 -40.38
CA GLY A 588 30.56 2.02 -41.64
C GLY A 588 30.35 0.50 -41.59
N GLY A 589 29.21 0.03 -42.13
CA GLY A 589 28.96 -1.36 -42.50
C GLY A 589 27.49 -1.58 -42.92
N SER A 590 27.26 -1.76 -44.22
CA SER A 590 26.01 -1.63 -44.99
C SER A 590 25.24 -2.95 -45.28
N GLY A 591 23.90 -2.91 -45.14
CA GLY A 591 22.81 -3.57 -45.94
C GLY A 591 22.79 -5.11 -46.15
N PRO A 592 21.69 -5.70 -46.71
CA PRO A 592 20.37 -5.16 -47.15
C PRO A 592 19.18 -5.75 -46.32
N GLU A 593 18.01 -5.09 -46.20
CA GLU A 593 16.82 -5.09 -47.10
C GLU A 593 16.34 -6.49 -47.53
N ASP A 594 15.18 -6.91 -46.98
CA ASP A 594 14.19 -7.80 -47.60
C ASP A 594 12.81 -7.46 -46.99
N ASP A 595 11.94 -6.88 -47.82
CA ASP A 595 10.49 -6.78 -47.68
C ASP A 595 9.85 -8.04 -48.30
N GLU A 596 8.78 -8.56 -47.69
CA GLU A 596 7.63 -9.32 -48.28
C GLU A 596 6.88 -9.97 -47.09
N ASP A 597 5.71 -9.49 -46.67
CA ASP A 597 4.36 -9.57 -47.24
C ASP A 597 3.59 -10.87 -46.89
N ASP A 598 2.38 -10.63 -46.38
CA ASP A 598 1.17 -11.43 -46.15
C ASP A 598 1.16 -12.98 -46.02
N GLY A 599 0.38 -13.45 -45.04
CA GLY A 599 0.01 -14.86 -44.88
C GLY A 599 -0.92 -15.11 -43.70
N ASP A 600 -2.20 -14.77 -43.88
CA ASP A 600 -3.36 -15.23 -43.11
C ASP A 600 -3.44 -16.77 -43.18
N ASP A 601 -3.60 -17.46 -42.05
CA ASP A 601 -4.16 -18.83 -41.96
C ASP A 601 -4.50 -19.13 -40.48
N ASN A 602 -5.74 -18.80 -40.08
CA ASN A 602 -6.36 -19.39 -38.89
C ASN A 602 -7.27 -20.52 -39.36
N ASP A 603 -6.77 -21.75 -39.20
CA ASP A 603 -7.55 -22.98 -39.33
C ASP A 603 -8.66 -23.04 -38.27
N ASP A 604 -9.89 -22.99 -38.77
CA ASP A 604 -11.13 -23.25 -38.06
C ASP A 604 -11.24 -24.77 -37.80
N HIS A 605 -11.11 -25.19 -36.54
CA HIS A 605 -11.47 -26.53 -36.09
C HIS A 605 -12.76 -26.43 -35.27
N GLY A 606 -13.89 -26.68 -35.94
CA GLY A 606 -15.16 -26.95 -35.27
C GLY A 606 -15.15 -28.32 -34.57
N PRO A 607 -16.01 -28.49 -33.56
CA PRO A 607 -16.63 -29.77 -33.32
C PRO A 607 -18.15 -29.65 -33.50
N SER A 608 -18.65 -30.38 -34.50
CA SER A 608 -20.01 -30.90 -34.52
C SER A 608 -20.15 -31.95 -33.41
N ASP A 609 -21.24 -31.91 -32.65
CA ASP A 609 -22.08 -33.07 -32.31
C ASP A 609 -23.17 -32.63 -31.32
N ASP A 610 -24.34 -32.34 -31.87
CA ASP A 610 -25.64 -32.39 -31.18
C ASP A 610 -26.52 -33.31 -32.03
N ASP A 611 -26.91 -34.48 -31.48
CA ASP A 611 -28.31 -34.95 -31.46
C ASP A 611 -28.46 -36.28 -30.65
N PRO A 612 -29.68 -36.73 -30.28
CA PRO A 612 -30.01 -36.94 -28.88
C PRO A 612 -30.60 -38.34 -28.55
N ASN A 613 -30.82 -38.57 -27.26
CA ASN A 613 -31.97 -39.27 -26.63
C ASN A 613 -32.49 -40.60 -27.25
N ASP A 614 -32.28 -41.74 -26.56
CA ASP A 614 -33.33 -42.66 -26.05
C ASP A 614 -32.68 -43.92 -25.43
N GLY A 615 -33.13 -44.34 -24.23
CA GLY A 615 -32.75 -45.63 -23.60
C GLY A 615 -32.23 -45.56 -22.17
#